data_AF-A0A9X3LV47-F1
#
_entry.id   AF-A0A9X3LV47-F1
#
_cell.length_a   1.000
_cell.length_b   1.000
_cell.length_c   1.000
_cell.angle_alpha   90.00
_cell.angle_beta   90.00
_cell.angle_gamma   90.00
#
_symmetry.space_group_name_H-M   'P 1'
#
loop_
_entity.id
_entity.type
_entity.pdbx_description
1 polymer ?
#
loop_
_entity_poly.entity_id
_entity_poly.type
_entity_poly.pdbx_seq_one_letter_code
_entity_poly.pdbx_strand_id
1 'polypeptide(L)'
;MMSRYRAAAVALTTMLAGGVLVGCSTAGDGLEEPAMTTVAAADEGASTQSSSAQPSSKEKPEPEKKCASLAKDPREQYPTGNERLGRMPAVVGSGDLHVNFWIGGVENNYDPCAELSWITFAGGRGYEDGPAGTGASITDGLALYINGEPVGEMREFDRIENIQRLSPSSAEFSWGEVRNGTAAGVTHRFTVTLKNDGGKLVVDGPDAQAFYDQWDRDTGQYLLGHDG
;
A
#
# COMPACT_ATOMS: atom_id res chain seq x y z
N MET A 1 -44.73 -13.27 34.62
CA MET A 1 -44.21 -13.32 36.01
C MET A 1 -42.76 -12.86 35.96
N MET A 2 -42.46 -11.60 36.30
CA MET A 2 -41.79 -11.15 37.56
C MET A 2 -40.47 -11.91 37.81
N SER A 3 -39.28 -11.32 37.96
CA SER A 3 -38.86 -10.07 38.65
C SER A 3 -37.38 -9.78 38.28
N ARG A 4 -36.97 -8.58 37.83
CA ARG A 4 -36.20 -7.49 38.53
C ARG A 4 -35.01 -7.98 39.39
N TYR A 5 -33.77 -7.46 39.33
CA TYR A 5 -33.24 -6.10 39.59
C TYR A 5 -31.74 -6.02 39.14
N ARG A 6 -31.30 -4.99 38.38
CA ARG A 6 -30.45 -3.82 38.75
C ARG A 6 -29.15 -4.09 39.54
N ALA A 7 -28.00 -3.64 38.99
CA ALA A 7 -27.10 -2.67 39.63
C ALA A 7 -26.00 -2.20 38.66
N ALA A 8 -25.85 -0.88 38.55
CA ALA A 8 -24.73 -0.19 37.92
C ALA A 8 -23.63 0.04 38.96
N ALA A 9 -22.36 0.06 38.54
CA ALA A 9 -21.26 0.62 39.32
C ALA A 9 -20.35 1.44 38.40
N VAL A 10 -20.47 2.75 38.53
CA VAL A 10 -19.57 3.77 37.99
C VAL A 10 -18.40 3.89 38.95
N ALA A 11 -17.16 3.83 38.44
CA ALA A 11 -15.97 4.18 39.20
C ALA A 11 -15.20 5.28 38.45
N LEU A 12 -15.39 6.52 38.90
CA LEU A 12 -14.50 7.65 38.64
C LEU A 12 -13.20 7.44 39.42
N THR A 13 -12.05 7.67 38.80
CA THR A 13 -10.83 8.03 39.54
C THR A 13 -10.04 9.11 38.82
N THR A 14 -9.50 9.99 39.65
CA THR A 14 -9.07 11.37 39.44
C THR A 14 -7.64 11.56 38.94
N MET A 15 -7.46 12.72 38.29
CA MET A 15 -6.27 13.52 37.95
C MET A 15 -4.96 13.27 38.74
N LEU A 16 -3.83 13.42 38.03
CA LEU A 16 -2.63 14.08 38.57
C LEU A 16 -1.86 14.81 37.45
N ALA A 17 -1.60 16.09 37.71
CA ALA A 17 -0.83 17.03 36.91
C ALA A 17 0.66 16.98 37.30
N GLY A 18 1.54 17.36 36.38
CA GLY A 18 2.95 17.62 36.68
C GLY A 18 3.82 17.72 35.43
N GLY A 19 4.06 18.95 34.97
CA GLY A 19 5.00 19.23 33.87
C GLY A 19 6.45 19.33 34.35
N VAL A 20 7.38 19.17 33.41
CA VAL A 20 8.74 19.70 33.50
C VAL A 20 9.13 20.23 32.12
N LEU A 21 9.51 21.51 32.09
CA LEU A 21 10.06 22.21 30.93
C LEU A 21 11.51 21.77 30.70
N VAL A 22 11.83 21.27 29.51
CA VAL A 22 13.21 21.08 29.03
C VAL A 22 13.49 22.20 28.03
N GLY A 23 14.29 23.18 28.45
CA GLY A 23 14.83 24.23 27.58
C GLY A 23 16.34 24.23 27.69
N CYS A 24 17.02 23.58 26.74
CA CYS A 24 18.47 23.60 26.63
C CYS A 24 18.87 24.73 25.67
N SER A 25 19.59 25.72 26.20
CA SER A 25 20.32 26.69 25.38
C SER A 25 21.67 26.11 25.00
N THR A 26 22.01 26.15 23.70
CA THR A 26 23.39 26.32 23.24
C THR A 26 23.37 26.87 21.83
N ALA A 27 24.01 28.04 21.69
CA ALA A 27 24.41 28.65 20.44
C ALA A 27 25.69 27.98 19.93
N GLY A 28 25.92 28.04 18.61
CA GLY A 28 27.25 27.83 18.03
C GLY A 28 27.22 27.22 16.64
N ASP A 29 27.91 27.91 15.73
CA ASP A 29 28.46 27.43 14.45
C ASP A 29 27.44 27.27 13.31
N GLY A 30 27.50 28.05 12.23
CA GLY A 30 28.69 28.41 11.48
C GLY A 30 28.53 27.79 10.09
N LEU A 31 27.67 28.39 9.26
CA LEU A 31 27.45 27.92 7.89
C LEU A 31 28.44 28.61 6.96
N GLU A 32 29.63 28.01 6.84
CA GLU A 32 30.53 28.24 5.72
C GLU A 32 29.96 27.56 4.47
N GLU A 33 29.71 28.36 3.44
CA GLU A 33 29.61 27.92 2.04
C GLU A 33 30.89 27.17 1.63
N PRO A 34 30.75 26.12 0.81
CA PRO A 34 31.74 25.85 -0.21
C PRO A 34 31.19 26.18 -1.59
N ALA A 35 31.87 27.14 -2.22
CA ALA A 35 31.78 27.46 -3.64
C ALA A 35 32.00 26.22 -4.51
N MET A 36 31.08 25.94 -5.44
CA MET A 36 31.33 24.99 -6.52
C MET A 36 32.11 25.67 -7.64
N THR A 37 33.37 25.26 -7.76
CA THR A 37 34.29 25.60 -8.84
C THR A 37 33.79 25.12 -10.19
N THR A 38 33.75 26.04 -11.14
CA THR A 38 33.55 25.82 -12.57
C THR A 38 34.80 25.21 -13.22
N VAL A 39 34.62 24.19 -14.05
CA VAL A 39 35.56 23.87 -15.13
C VAL A 39 34.78 23.57 -16.39
N ALA A 40 34.93 24.44 -17.38
CA ALA A 40 34.60 24.19 -18.77
C ALA A 40 35.91 23.97 -19.52
N ALA A 41 35.96 22.96 -20.40
CA ALA A 41 36.70 23.00 -21.66
C ALA A 41 36.30 21.80 -22.54
N ALA A 42 35.96 22.13 -23.78
CA ALA A 42 35.72 21.22 -24.89
C ALA A 42 37.03 20.69 -25.49
N ASP A 43 36.97 19.58 -26.23
CA ASP A 43 37.75 19.43 -27.46
C ASP A 43 37.08 18.44 -28.43
N GLU A 44 37.00 18.85 -29.69
CA GLU A 44 36.56 18.08 -30.86
C GLU A 44 37.68 17.15 -31.35
N GLY A 45 37.32 15.96 -31.86
CA GLY A 45 38.28 15.09 -32.52
C GLY A 45 37.62 14.03 -33.39
N ALA A 46 37.57 14.29 -34.69
CA ALA A 46 36.95 13.45 -35.70
C ALA A 46 37.82 12.25 -36.17
N SER A 47 37.10 11.28 -36.74
CA SER A 47 37.51 10.33 -37.80
C SER A 47 38.10 8.97 -37.39
N THR A 48 37.40 7.87 -37.73
CA THR A 48 37.66 7.05 -38.94
C THR A 48 36.85 5.74 -38.88
N GLN A 49 36.15 5.45 -39.97
CA GLN A 49 35.45 4.18 -40.23
C GLN A 49 36.42 2.98 -40.18
N SER A 50 35.99 1.89 -39.55
CA SER A 50 36.45 0.55 -39.94
C SER A 50 35.27 -0.40 -39.95
N SER A 51 34.99 -0.90 -41.15
CA SER A 51 33.93 -1.84 -41.48
C SER A 51 34.35 -3.24 -41.05
N SER A 52 33.57 -3.87 -40.16
CA SER A 52 33.62 -5.31 -39.95
C SER A 52 32.20 -5.84 -40.10
N ALA A 53 31.94 -6.46 -41.25
CA ALA A 53 30.67 -7.11 -41.54
C ALA A 53 30.58 -8.40 -40.70
N GLN A 54 29.82 -8.33 -39.61
CA GLN A 54 29.40 -9.50 -38.84
C GLN A 54 28.16 -10.10 -39.52
N PRO A 55 28.09 -11.44 -39.73
CA PRO A 55 26.92 -12.08 -40.31
C PRO A 55 25.73 -11.88 -39.37
N SER A 56 24.74 -11.12 -39.85
CA SER A 56 23.45 -10.94 -39.20
C SER A 56 22.72 -12.28 -39.24
N SER A 57 22.85 -13.05 -38.15
CA SER A 57 21.90 -14.10 -37.84
C SER A 57 20.56 -13.41 -37.66
N LYS A 58 19.61 -13.67 -38.58
CA LYS A 58 18.21 -13.30 -38.40
C LYS A 58 17.70 -14.07 -37.20
N GLU A 59 17.83 -13.45 -36.03
CA GLU A 59 17.10 -13.86 -34.85
C GLU A 59 15.62 -13.71 -35.18
N LYS A 60 14.94 -14.85 -35.17
CA LYS A 60 13.48 -14.93 -35.30
C LYS A 60 12.91 -14.00 -34.22
N PRO A 61 12.00 -13.06 -34.56
CA PRO A 61 11.37 -12.22 -33.54
C PRO A 61 10.78 -13.14 -32.47
N GLU A 62 11.26 -13.00 -31.25
CA GLU A 62 10.63 -13.62 -30.10
C GLU A 62 9.17 -13.13 -30.09
N PRO A 63 8.17 -14.01 -29.93
CA PRO A 63 6.79 -13.57 -29.92
C PRO A 63 6.65 -12.52 -28.82
N GLU A 64 6.21 -11.31 -29.21
CA GLU A 64 5.92 -10.23 -28.26
C GLU A 64 5.01 -10.78 -27.16
N LYS A 65 5.55 -10.91 -25.94
CA LYS A 65 4.75 -11.27 -24.77
C LYS A 65 3.69 -10.19 -24.63
N LYS A 66 2.44 -10.54 -24.92
CA LYS A 66 1.31 -9.65 -24.70
C LYS A 66 1.18 -9.44 -23.19
N CYS A 67 1.36 -8.21 -22.74
CA CYS A 67 1.09 -7.82 -21.37
C CYS A 67 -0.42 -7.82 -21.09
N ALA A 68 -0.80 -7.84 -19.81
CA ALA A 68 -2.19 -7.69 -19.41
C ALA A 68 -2.74 -6.30 -19.80
N SER A 69 -4.06 -6.12 -19.71
CA SER A 69 -4.64 -4.78 -19.86
C SER A 69 -4.31 -3.91 -18.65
N LEU A 70 -4.33 -2.58 -18.85
CA LEU A 70 -4.24 -1.67 -17.72
C LEU A 70 -5.43 -1.89 -16.77
N ALA A 71 -5.17 -2.00 -15.47
CA ALA A 71 -6.21 -2.02 -14.46
C ALA A 71 -7.00 -0.70 -14.56
N LYS A 72 -8.33 -0.80 -14.58
CA LYS A 72 -9.20 0.38 -14.51
C LYS A 72 -9.03 1.02 -13.13
N ASP A 73 -8.98 2.35 -13.05
CA ASP A 73 -8.90 3.06 -11.79
C ASP A 73 -10.23 2.90 -11.02
N PRO A 74 -10.25 2.31 -9.81
CA PRO A 74 -11.49 2.13 -9.05
C PRO A 74 -12.25 3.43 -8.77
N ARG A 75 -11.55 4.58 -8.75
CA ARG A 75 -12.17 5.90 -8.55
C ARG A 75 -13.06 6.32 -9.73
N GLU A 76 -12.74 5.87 -10.93
CA GLU A 76 -13.54 6.14 -12.14
C GLU A 76 -14.73 5.19 -12.25
N GLN A 77 -14.60 3.99 -11.70
CA GLN A 77 -15.61 2.93 -11.80
C GLN A 77 -16.75 3.11 -10.80
N TYR A 78 -16.45 3.67 -9.63
CA TYR A 78 -17.42 3.88 -8.56
C TYR A 78 -17.50 5.38 -8.21
N PRO A 79 -18.09 6.20 -9.10
CA PRO A 79 -18.22 7.62 -8.86
C PRO A 79 -19.13 7.88 -7.66
N THR A 80 -18.70 8.78 -6.79
CA THR A 80 -19.37 9.14 -5.53
C THR A 80 -20.26 10.37 -5.66
N GLY A 81 -20.30 10.99 -6.85
CA GLY A 81 -21.04 12.23 -7.11
C GLY A 81 -20.41 13.48 -6.45
N ASN A 82 -19.40 13.31 -5.60
CA ASN A 82 -18.48 14.35 -5.17
C ASN A 82 -17.11 14.09 -5.82
N GLU A 83 -16.65 14.98 -6.68
CA GLU A 83 -15.53 14.76 -7.62
C GLU A 83 -14.15 14.53 -6.95
N ARG A 84 -14.09 14.34 -5.62
CA ARG A 84 -12.85 14.32 -4.84
C ARG A 84 -12.49 12.98 -4.20
N LEU A 85 -13.42 12.05 -4.00
CA LEU A 85 -13.12 10.76 -3.35
C LEU A 85 -13.73 9.62 -4.14
N GLY A 86 -12.91 8.69 -4.63
CA GLY A 86 -13.41 7.42 -5.14
C GLY A 86 -13.71 6.45 -3.99
N ARG A 87 -14.48 5.40 -4.27
CA ARG A 87 -14.75 4.34 -3.29
C ARG A 87 -14.66 2.96 -3.94
N MET A 88 -14.47 1.92 -3.14
CA MET A 88 -14.60 0.54 -3.56
C MET A 88 -15.68 -0.12 -2.69
N PRO A 89 -16.74 -0.69 -3.27
CA PRO A 89 -17.72 -1.45 -2.50
C PRO A 89 -17.08 -2.67 -1.86
N ALA A 90 -17.54 -3.04 -0.67
CA ALA A 90 -17.18 -4.32 -0.07
C ALA A 90 -17.66 -5.48 -0.97
N VAL A 91 -16.91 -6.58 -0.99
CA VAL A 91 -17.32 -7.79 -1.71
C VAL A 91 -18.63 -8.31 -1.14
N VAL A 92 -19.61 -8.65 -2.00
CA VAL A 92 -20.90 -9.15 -1.53
C VAL A 92 -20.72 -10.42 -0.71
N GLY A 93 -21.27 -10.44 0.50
CA GLY A 93 -21.14 -11.57 1.42
C GLY A 93 -19.86 -11.53 2.26
N SER A 94 -19.00 -10.53 2.09
CA SER A 94 -17.99 -10.22 3.11
C SER A 94 -18.73 -9.84 4.40
N GLY A 95 -18.21 -10.24 5.55
CA GLY A 95 -18.84 -9.96 6.85
C GLY A 95 -18.78 -8.47 7.26
N ASP A 96 -18.53 -7.57 6.31
CA ASP A 96 -18.22 -6.17 6.56
C ASP A 96 -19.46 -5.36 6.88
N LEU A 97 -19.44 -4.73 8.07
CA LEU A 97 -20.46 -3.75 8.47
C LEU A 97 -20.28 -2.40 7.75
N HIS A 98 -19.10 -2.16 7.18
CA HIS A 98 -18.78 -1.00 6.37
C HIS A 98 -18.82 -1.40 4.90
N VAL A 99 -19.84 -0.93 4.20
CA VAL A 99 -20.12 -1.36 2.82
C VAL A 99 -19.17 -0.75 1.79
N ASN A 100 -18.31 0.20 2.16
CA ASN A 100 -17.34 0.82 1.25
C ASN A 100 -15.98 1.08 1.91
N PHE A 101 -14.92 0.98 1.09
CA PHE A 101 -13.62 1.59 1.34
C PHE A 101 -13.55 2.92 0.60
N TRP A 102 -13.30 4.01 1.31
CA TRP A 102 -13.16 5.35 0.74
C TRP A 102 -11.70 5.66 0.49
N ILE A 103 -11.36 5.97 -0.76
CA ILE A 103 -9.98 6.18 -1.20
C ILE A 103 -9.60 7.65 -0.97
N GLY A 104 -8.66 7.87 -0.06
CA GLY A 104 -8.04 9.18 0.19
C GLY A 104 -6.76 9.42 -0.61
N GLY A 105 -6.07 8.35 -1.04
CA GLY A 105 -4.86 8.42 -1.84
C GLY A 105 -4.54 7.09 -2.50
N VAL A 106 -3.75 7.13 -3.58
CA VAL A 106 -3.34 5.95 -4.35
C VAL A 106 -1.85 6.06 -4.65
N GLU A 107 -1.10 5.01 -4.33
CA GLU A 107 0.25 4.82 -4.83
C GLU A 107 0.24 3.68 -5.85
N ASN A 108 0.43 4.06 -7.12
CA ASN A 108 0.29 3.13 -8.22
C ASN A 108 1.66 2.58 -8.66
N ASN A 109 1.95 1.34 -8.28
CA ASN A 109 3.11 0.58 -8.72
C ASN A 109 2.68 -0.58 -9.65
N TYR A 110 1.49 -0.48 -10.26
CA TYR A 110 0.98 -1.48 -11.19
C TYR A 110 1.70 -1.38 -12.52
N ASP A 111 2.19 -2.53 -12.99
CA ASP A 111 2.77 -2.72 -14.31
C ASP A 111 2.16 -3.99 -14.90
N PRO A 112 1.40 -3.90 -16.03
CA PRO A 112 0.76 -5.05 -16.66
C PRO A 112 1.75 -6.06 -17.27
N CYS A 113 3.02 -5.67 -17.43
CA CYS A 113 4.08 -6.51 -17.96
C CYS A 113 4.97 -7.12 -16.86
N ALA A 114 4.83 -6.67 -15.61
CA ALA A 114 5.68 -7.13 -14.52
C ALA A 114 5.21 -8.46 -13.95
N GLU A 115 6.17 -9.28 -13.50
CA GLU A 115 5.89 -10.56 -12.84
C GLU A 115 5.19 -10.37 -11.49
N LEU A 116 5.51 -9.30 -10.76
CA LEU A 116 4.82 -8.86 -9.56
C LEU A 116 4.64 -7.34 -9.60
N SER A 117 3.42 -6.86 -9.41
CA SER A 117 3.10 -5.44 -9.28
C SER A 117 1.98 -5.21 -8.27
N TRP A 118 1.76 -3.98 -7.83
CA TRP A 118 0.81 -3.68 -6.76
C TRP A 118 0.27 -2.25 -6.82
N ILE A 119 -0.85 -2.03 -6.13
CA ILE A 119 -1.38 -0.70 -5.85
C ILE A 119 -1.67 -0.63 -4.36
N THR A 120 -1.25 0.45 -3.70
CA THR A 120 -1.67 0.74 -2.33
C THR A 120 -2.68 1.88 -2.31
N PHE A 121 -3.63 1.79 -1.39
CA PHE A 121 -4.70 2.76 -1.21
C PHE A 121 -4.63 3.28 0.22
N ALA A 122 -4.41 4.58 0.38
CA ALA A 122 -4.61 5.23 1.67
C ALA A 122 -6.10 5.60 1.80
N GLY A 123 -6.73 5.30 2.93
CA GLY A 123 -8.15 5.56 3.04
C GLY A 123 -8.78 5.18 4.37
N GLY A 124 -9.99 4.63 4.25
CA GLY A 124 -10.72 4.20 5.42
C GLY A 124 -12.08 3.60 5.10
N ARG A 125 -12.60 2.88 6.08
CA ARG A 125 -13.93 2.28 6.02
C ARG A 125 -15.02 3.35 6.08
N GLY A 126 -16.14 3.09 5.40
CA GLY A 126 -17.30 3.96 5.42
C GLY A 126 -18.58 3.29 4.95
N TYR A 127 -19.61 4.10 4.85
CA TYR A 127 -20.94 3.70 4.40
C TYR A 127 -21.18 4.26 2.99
N GLU A 128 -22.43 4.19 2.50
CA GLU A 128 -22.79 4.70 1.17
C GLU A 128 -22.64 6.22 1.04
N ASP A 129 -22.86 6.94 2.14
CA ASP A 129 -22.92 8.40 2.22
C ASP A 129 -21.56 9.06 2.51
N GLY A 130 -20.58 8.31 3.01
CA GLY A 130 -19.25 8.85 3.26
C GLY A 130 -18.32 7.94 4.06
N PRO A 131 -17.06 8.38 4.24
CA PRO A 131 -16.14 7.79 5.21
C PRO A 131 -16.77 7.82 6.61
N ALA A 132 -16.53 6.79 7.44
CA ALA A 132 -17.10 6.73 8.78
C ALA A 132 -16.60 7.84 9.73
N GLY A 133 -15.46 8.47 9.41
CA GLY A 133 -14.96 9.65 10.13
C GLY A 133 -14.40 9.37 11.52
N THR A 134 -14.14 8.10 11.86
CA THR A 134 -13.52 7.72 13.14
C THR A 134 -12.08 7.27 12.93
N GLY A 135 -11.22 7.48 13.94
CA GLY A 135 -9.83 7.00 13.87
C GLY A 135 -9.72 5.49 13.69
N ALA A 136 -10.68 4.72 14.22
CA ALA A 136 -10.75 3.27 14.06
C ALA A 136 -11.18 2.82 12.64
N SER A 137 -11.62 3.76 11.80
CA SER A 137 -11.97 3.50 10.41
C SER A 137 -10.85 3.86 9.45
N ILE A 138 -9.75 4.45 9.93
CA ILE A 138 -8.57 4.76 9.11
C ILE A 138 -7.81 3.45 8.88
N THR A 139 -7.54 3.16 7.61
CA THR A 139 -6.86 1.94 7.19
C THR A 139 -6.23 2.15 5.82
N ASP A 140 -5.35 1.24 5.43
CA ASP A 140 -4.83 1.17 4.07
C ASP A 140 -5.35 -0.08 3.35
N GLY A 141 -5.22 -0.09 2.03
CA GLY A 141 -5.61 -1.18 1.16
C GLY A 141 -4.47 -1.60 0.24
N LEU A 142 -4.41 -2.89 -0.08
CA LEU A 142 -3.42 -3.48 -0.97
C LEU A 142 -4.11 -4.30 -2.05
N ALA A 143 -3.78 -4.02 -3.31
CA ALA A 143 -4.07 -4.88 -4.45
C ALA A 143 -2.76 -5.44 -5.01
N LEU A 144 -2.67 -6.76 -5.15
CA LEU A 144 -1.52 -7.46 -5.70
C LEU A 144 -1.85 -8.01 -7.08
N TYR A 145 -0.87 -7.94 -7.98
CA TYR A 145 -0.99 -8.43 -9.35
C TYR A 145 0.20 -9.32 -9.68
N ILE A 146 -0.08 -10.44 -10.34
CA ILE A 146 0.90 -11.41 -10.81
C ILE A 146 0.77 -11.51 -12.32
N ASN A 147 1.84 -11.18 -13.03
CA ASN A 147 1.84 -11.10 -14.50
C ASN A 147 0.71 -10.20 -15.05
N GLY A 148 0.40 -9.11 -14.35
CA GLY A 148 -0.66 -8.17 -14.69
C GLY A 148 -2.09 -8.62 -14.34
N GLU A 149 -2.28 -9.85 -13.85
CA GLU A 149 -3.58 -10.35 -13.40
C GLU A 149 -3.75 -10.14 -11.88
N PRO A 150 -4.93 -9.72 -11.39
CA PRO A 150 -5.16 -9.53 -9.96
C PRO A 150 -5.09 -10.85 -9.19
N VAL A 151 -4.46 -10.84 -8.02
CA VAL A 151 -4.42 -11.98 -7.06
C VAL A 151 -5.71 -12.05 -6.23
N GLY A 152 -6.79 -11.47 -6.74
CA GLY A 152 -8.06 -11.26 -6.05
C GLY A 152 -8.37 -9.78 -5.87
N GLU A 153 -9.41 -9.53 -5.08
CA GLU A 153 -9.87 -8.18 -4.73
C GLU A 153 -8.91 -7.47 -3.76
N MET A 154 -9.08 -6.16 -3.59
CA MET A 154 -8.29 -5.39 -2.64
C MET A 154 -8.43 -5.96 -1.22
N ARG A 155 -7.33 -6.04 -0.48
CA ARG A 155 -7.29 -6.44 0.93
C ARG A 155 -6.92 -5.30 1.84
N GLU A 156 -7.65 -5.17 2.94
CA GLU A 156 -7.40 -4.16 3.95
C GLU A 156 -6.21 -4.53 4.84
N PHE A 157 -5.42 -3.53 5.24
CA PHE A 157 -4.40 -3.60 6.28
C PHE A 157 -4.48 -2.33 7.14
N ASP A 158 -4.45 -2.45 8.47
CA ASP A 158 -4.60 -1.29 9.38
C ASP A 158 -3.63 -0.14 9.03
N ARG A 159 -2.37 -0.47 8.71
CA ARG A 159 -1.38 0.50 8.22
C ARG A 159 -0.35 -0.16 7.33
N ILE A 160 -0.28 0.18 6.05
CA ILE A 160 0.83 -0.20 5.19
C ILE A 160 2.00 0.73 5.51
N GLU A 161 3.15 0.16 5.87
CA GLU A 161 4.35 0.94 6.22
C GLU A 161 5.28 1.09 5.01
N ASN A 162 5.51 0.01 4.26
CA ASN A 162 6.35 0.03 3.06
C ASN A 162 6.09 -1.20 2.18
N ILE A 163 6.14 -1.02 0.85
CA ILE A 163 6.37 -2.11 -0.11
C ILE A 163 7.54 -1.72 -0.99
N GLN A 164 8.61 -2.49 -0.94
CA GLN A 164 9.82 -2.24 -1.70
C GLN A 164 10.10 -3.39 -2.66
N ARG A 165 10.26 -3.08 -3.95
CA ARG A 165 10.70 -4.05 -4.95
C ARG A 165 12.09 -4.58 -4.60
N LEU A 166 12.24 -5.91 -4.54
CA LEU A 166 13.53 -6.59 -4.39
C LEU A 166 14.02 -7.15 -5.72
N SER A 167 13.11 -7.67 -6.54
CA SER A 167 13.38 -8.19 -7.89
C SER A 167 12.15 -8.01 -8.80
N PRO A 168 12.21 -8.39 -10.09
CA PRO A 168 11.02 -8.40 -10.95
C PRO A 168 9.85 -9.22 -10.39
N SER A 169 10.15 -10.30 -9.65
CA SER A 169 9.19 -11.27 -9.12
C SER A 169 9.02 -11.21 -7.61
N SER A 170 9.65 -10.27 -6.91
CA SER A 170 9.56 -10.20 -5.44
C SER A 170 9.63 -8.79 -4.87
N ALA A 171 8.99 -8.60 -3.72
CA ALA A 171 8.98 -7.37 -2.95
C ALA A 171 8.99 -7.66 -1.44
N GLU A 172 9.65 -6.81 -0.66
CA GLU A 172 9.49 -6.77 0.79
C GLU A 172 8.24 -5.94 1.11
N PHE A 173 7.38 -6.47 1.97
CA PHE A 173 6.16 -5.81 2.42
C PHE A 173 6.16 -5.75 3.95
N SER A 174 5.88 -4.56 4.48
CA SER A 174 5.72 -4.32 5.91
C SER A 174 4.41 -3.59 6.21
N TRP A 175 3.76 -4.00 7.29
CA TRP A 175 2.55 -3.37 7.79
C TRP A 175 2.50 -3.35 9.31
N GLY A 176 1.76 -2.39 9.82
CA GLY A 176 1.41 -2.26 11.23
C GLY A 176 -0.02 -2.71 11.49
N GLU A 177 -0.27 -3.26 12.68
CA GLU A 177 -1.62 -3.53 13.19
C GLU A 177 -1.89 -2.83 14.51
N VAL A 178 -3.12 -2.38 14.68
CA VAL A 178 -3.67 -1.83 15.92
C VAL A 178 -4.35 -2.96 16.68
N ARG A 179 -3.61 -3.64 17.55
CA ARG A 179 -4.19 -4.64 18.44
C ARG A 179 -4.56 -4.04 19.81
N ASN A 180 -5.56 -4.66 20.44
CA ASN A 180 -5.99 -4.41 21.82
C ASN A 180 -6.66 -3.04 22.09
N GLY A 181 -7.08 -2.31 21.05
CA GLY A 181 -7.92 -1.10 21.18
C GLY A 181 -7.30 0.03 22.00
N THR A 182 -5.98 0.03 22.16
CA THR A 182 -5.28 1.07 22.91
C THR A 182 -5.16 2.34 22.07
N ALA A 183 -5.17 3.51 22.71
CA ALA A 183 -4.92 4.80 22.04
C ALA A 183 -3.49 4.94 21.48
N ALA A 184 -2.65 3.91 21.61
CA ALA A 184 -1.25 3.89 21.20
C ALA A 184 -1.05 3.78 19.67
N GLY A 185 -2.12 3.51 18.90
CA GLY A 185 -2.02 3.30 17.45
C GLY A 185 -1.44 1.93 17.11
N VAL A 186 -0.58 1.87 16.09
CA VAL A 186 0.07 0.63 15.63
C VAL A 186 0.90 0.02 16.76
N THR A 187 0.49 -1.14 17.26
CA THR A 187 1.12 -1.86 18.37
C THR A 187 1.94 -3.06 17.92
N HIS A 188 1.72 -3.56 16.71
CA HIS A 188 2.46 -4.66 16.11
C HIS A 188 2.95 -4.28 14.73
N ARG A 189 4.13 -4.78 14.35
CA ARG A 189 4.72 -4.58 13.02
C ARG A 189 5.16 -5.93 12.49
N PHE A 190 4.91 -6.13 11.20
CA PHE A 190 5.17 -7.37 10.50
C PHE A 190 5.95 -7.08 9.23
N THR A 191 6.76 -8.03 8.78
CA THR A 191 7.48 -7.94 7.51
C THR A 191 7.57 -9.29 6.84
N VAL A 192 7.25 -9.32 5.55
CA VAL A 192 7.28 -10.52 4.70
C VAL A 192 7.94 -10.23 3.36
N THR A 193 8.33 -11.28 2.66
CA THR A 193 8.69 -11.20 1.23
C THR A 193 7.57 -11.80 0.39
N LEU A 194 6.97 -10.98 -0.46
CA LEU A 194 6.00 -11.39 -1.47
C LEU A 194 6.76 -11.91 -2.69
N LYS A 195 6.35 -13.04 -3.25
CA LYS A 195 6.97 -13.67 -4.42
C LYS A 195 5.94 -14.14 -5.43
N ASN A 196 6.26 -13.98 -6.71
CA ASN A 196 5.65 -14.74 -7.78
C ASN A 196 6.42 -16.06 -7.93
N ASP A 197 5.78 -17.18 -7.56
CA ASP A 197 6.28 -18.52 -7.83
C ASP A 197 5.35 -19.24 -8.80
N GLY A 198 5.79 -19.40 -10.04
CA GLY A 198 5.02 -20.12 -11.07
C GLY A 198 3.65 -19.51 -11.38
N GLY A 199 3.50 -18.18 -11.27
CA GLY A 199 2.23 -17.48 -11.50
C GLY A 199 1.32 -17.46 -10.27
N LYS A 200 1.83 -17.77 -9.08
CA LYS A 200 1.09 -17.70 -7.82
C LYS A 200 1.81 -16.82 -6.82
N LEU A 201 1.04 -16.13 -5.99
CA LEU A 201 1.58 -15.42 -4.84
C LEU A 201 2.01 -16.43 -3.78
N VAL A 202 3.30 -16.38 -3.43
CA VAL A 202 3.88 -17.07 -2.29
C VAL A 202 4.44 -16.02 -1.34
N VAL A 203 4.25 -16.22 -0.04
CA VAL A 203 4.71 -15.31 1.00
C VAL A 203 5.71 -16.02 1.90
N ASP A 204 6.91 -15.47 1.97
CA ASP A 204 8.01 -15.96 2.78
C ASP A 204 8.30 -15.04 3.97
N GLY A 205 8.95 -15.59 4.99
CA GLY A 205 9.40 -14.85 6.16
C GLY A 205 8.73 -15.30 7.46
N PRO A 206 9.20 -14.79 8.62
CA PRO A 206 8.68 -15.19 9.93
C PRO A 206 7.21 -14.78 10.14
N ASP A 207 6.75 -13.73 9.48
CA ASP A 207 5.39 -13.20 9.62
C ASP A 207 4.42 -13.67 8.52
N ALA A 208 4.80 -14.65 7.71
CA ALA A 208 3.97 -15.13 6.58
C ALA A 208 2.58 -15.61 7.05
N GLN A 209 2.49 -16.26 8.21
CA GLN A 209 1.19 -16.66 8.76
C GLN A 209 0.32 -15.45 9.11
N ALA A 210 0.90 -14.40 9.71
CA ALA A 210 0.15 -13.18 10.03
C ALA A 210 -0.34 -12.48 8.76
N PHE A 211 0.45 -12.52 7.68
CA PHE A 211 0.01 -12.04 6.37
C PHE A 211 -1.23 -12.81 5.89
N TYR A 212 -1.19 -14.15 5.87
CA TYR A 212 -2.33 -14.95 5.41
C TYR A 212 -3.56 -14.80 6.32
N ASP A 213 -3.35 -14.71 7.64
CA ASP A 213 -4.42 -14.43 8.61
C ASP A 213 -5.11 -13.09 8.35
N GLN A 214 -4.46 -12.14 7.66
CA GLN A 214 -5.03 -10.86 7.25
C GLN A 214 -5.58 -10.92 5.82
N TRP A 215 -4.81 -11.49 4.88
CA TRP A 215 -5.11 -11.57 3.45
C TRP A 215 -6.34 -12.44 3.16
N ASP A 216 -6.51 -13.53 3.91
CA ASP A 216 -7.58 -14.51 3.70
C ASP A 216 -8.81 -14.28 4.59
N ARG A 217 -8.89 -13.14 5.31
CA ARG A 217 -10.07 -12.83 6.13
C ARG A 217 -11.32 -12.68 5.26
N ASP A 218 -12.45 -13.15 5.79
CA ASP A 218 -13.78 -12.99 5.17
C ASP A 218 -14.30 -11.52 5.17
N THR A 219 -13.55 -10.61 5.79
CA THR A 219 -13.85 -9.18 5.94
C THR A 219 -12.66 -8.35 5.44
N GLY A 220 -12.91 -7.09 5.07
CA GLY A 220 -11.86 -6.19 4.57
C GLY A 220 -11.48 -6.48 3.11
N GLN A 221 -12.43 -7.00 2.33
CA GLN A 221 -12.27 -7.23 0.90
C GLN A 221 -13.12 -6.24 0.11
N TYR A 222 -12.51 -5.54 -0.84
CA TYR A 222 -13.17 -4.47 -1.59
C TYR A 222 -12.93 -4.59 -3.10
N LEU A 223 -14.00 -4.38 -3.87
CA LEU A 223 -14.01 -4.58 -5.31
C LEU A 223 -13.07 -3.61 -6.02
N LEU A 224 -12.11 -4.15 -6.77
CA LEU A 224 -11.22 -3.41 -7.66
C LEU A 224 -11.85 -3.13 -9.04
N GLY A 225 -13.06 -3.65 -9.27
CA GLY A 225 -13.86 -3.42 -10.48
C GLY A 225 -13.29 -4.04 -11.76
N HIS A 226 -12.66 -5.21 -11.64
CA HIS A 226 -12.10 -5.93 -12.79
C HIS A 226 -13.16 -6.52 -13.73
N ASP A 227 -14.41 -6.65 -13.27
CA ASP A 227 -15.53 -7.14 -14.06
C ASP A 227 -16.52 -6.02 -14.44
N GLY A 228 -16.55 -5.72 -15.73
CA GLY A 228 -17.59 -4.93 -16.40
C GLY A 228 -17.58 -5.23 -17.88
#